data_AF-A0A7J2VAJ2-F1
#
_entry.id   AF-A0A7J2VAJ2-F1
#
_cell.length_a   1.000
_cell.length_b   1.000
_cell.length_c   1.000
_cell.angle_alpha   90.00
_cell.angle_beta   90.00
_cell.angle_gamma   90.00
#
_symmetry.space_group_name_H-M   'P 1'
#
loop_
_entity.id
_entity.type
_entity.pdbx_description
1 polymer ?
#
loop_
_entity_poly.entity_id
_entity_poly.type
_entity_poly.pdbx_seq_one_letter_code
_entity_poly.pdbx_strand_id
1 'polypeptide(L)'
;MGSLRTLLVIALWDLMKLKNQKVFIAMRFAWFTIQILVFARAVSYIVSQVVLQYTGGVEYYYFYILGVYTTLLYSTSIARGYMIADEFDDGIVEYHLSLPIRRNLLAVGRVLGSSISTIIST
;
A
#
# COMPACT_ATOMS: atom_id res chain seq x y z
N MET A 1 -31.29 6.31 5.18
CA MET A 1 -30.04 6.85 4.62
C MET A 1 -29.51 5.86 3.59
N GLY A 2 -29.22 6.30 2.36
CA GLY A 2 -28.86 5.38 1.26
C GLY A 2 -27.58 4.59 1.53
N SER A 3 -27.56 3.29 1.23
CA SER A 3 -26.44 2.39 1.51
C SER A 3 -25.11 2.88 0.93
N LEU A 4 -25.16 3.57 -0.22
CA LEU A 4 -23.99 4.12 -0.90
C LEU A 4 -23.30 5.24 -0.09
N ARG A 5 -24.08 6.11 0.56
CA ARG A 5 -23.53 7.20 1.38
C ARG A 5 -22.82 6.65 2.62
N THR A 6 -23.43 5.67 3.28
CA THR A 6 -22.82 5.01 4.45
C THR A 6 -21.51 4.32 4.07
N LEU A 7 -21.47 3.64 2.92
CA LEU A 7 -20.26 3.00 2.40
C LEU A 7 -19.15 4.04 2.12
N LEU A 8 -19.49 5.15 1.47
CA LEU A 8 -18.53 6.23 1.19
C LEU A 8 -17.98 6.87 2.47
N VAL A 9 -18.82 7.09 3.48
CA VAL A 9 -18.39 7.65 4.76
C VAL A 9 -17.41 6.73 5.47
N ILE A 10 -17.67 5.40 5.46
CA ILE A 10 -16.76 4.41 6.03
C ILE A 10 -15.41 4.41 5.29
N ALA A 11 -15.44 4.45 3.96
CA ALA A 11 -14.22 4.49 3.15
C ALA A 11 -13.43 5.79 3.37
N LEU A 12 -14.11 6.94 3.43
CA LEU A 12 -13.50 8.25 3.71
C LEU A 12 -12.88 8.34 5.10
N TRP A 13 -13.54 7.75 6.11
CA TRP A 13 -13.00 7.70 7.46
C TRP A 13 -11.67 6.95 7.51
N ASP A 14 -11.58 5.82 6.80
CA ASP A 14 -10.33 5.04 6.71
C ASP A 14 -9.24 5.81 5.96
N LEU A 15 -9.62 6.55 4.92
CA LEU A 15 -8.74 7.49 4.20
C LEU A 15 -8.27 8.65 5.07
N MET A 16 -9.09 9.16 5.98
CA MET A 16 -8.70 10.25 6.88
C MET A 16 -7.56 9.84 7.82
N LYS A 17 -7.45 8.56 8.17
CA LYS A 17 -6.31 8.07 8.98
C LYS A 17 -4.96 8.23 8.27
N LEU A 18 -4.93 8.22 6.93
CA LEU A 18 -3.71 8.52 6.16
C LEU A 18 -3.17 9.92 6.44
N LYS A 19 -4.05 10.88 6.75
CA LYS A 19 -3.66 12.27 7.02
C LYS A 19 -2.73 12.38 8.24
N ASN A 20 -2.81 11.44 9.17
CA ASN A 20 -1.93 11.39 10.34
C ASN A 20 -0.61 10.65 10.04
N GLN A 21 -0.53 9.90 8.94
CA GLN A 21 0.64 9.11 8.54
C GLN A 21 1.52 9.80 7.48
N LYS A 22 1.37 11.12 7.28
CA LYS A 22 2.09 11.89 6.26
C LYS A 22 3.61 11.69 6.30
N VAL A 23 4.19 11.64 7.51
CA VAL A 23 5.64 11.46 7.70
C VAL A 23 6.07 10.07 7.25
N PHE A 24 5.29 9.03 7.57
CA PHE A 24 5.55 7.66 7.16
C PHE A 24 5.47 7.51 5.63
N ILE A 25 4.47 8.13 5.01
CA ILE A 25 4.32 8.17 3.55
C ILE A 25 5.53 8.88 2.92
N ALA A 26 5.92 10.05 3.42
CA ALA A 26 7.07 10.80 2.91
C ALA A 26 8.40 10.02 3.02
N MET A 27 8.63 9.38 4.17
CA MET A 27 9.81 8.52 4.37
C MET A 27 9.85 7.36 3.38
N ARG A 28 8.69 6.74 3.11
CA ARG A 28 8.59 5.64 2.15
C ARG A 28 8.84 6.10 0.72
N PHE A 29 8.28 7.24 0.31
CA PHE A 29 8.55 7.83 -1.01
C PHE A 29 10.02 8.19 -1.18
N ALA A 30 10.65 8.76 -0.16
CA ALA A 30 12.08 9.05 -0.18
C ALA A 30 12.90 7.75 -0.33
N TRP A 31 12.54 6.71 0.42
CA TRP A 31 13.19 5.41 0.33
C TRP A 31 13.03 4.77 -1.06
N PHE A 32 11.82 4.79 -1.63
CA PHE A 32 11.57 4.29 -2.98
C PHE A 32 12.36 5.05 -4.04
N THR A 33 12.46 6.38 -3.90
CA THR A 33 13.24 7.23 -4.80
C THR A 33 14.73 6.86 -4.75
N ILE A 34 15.28 6.60 -3.56
CA ILE A 34 16.67 6.14 -3.39
C ILE A 34 16.85 4.75 -4.02
N GLN A 35 15.89 3.83 -3.83
CA GLN A 35 15.89 2.50 -4.45
C GLN A 35 15.96 2.57 -5.97
N ILE A 36 15.20 3.47 -6.61
CA ILE A 36 15.23 3.64 -8.06
C ILE A 36 16.51 4.37 -8.51
N LEU A 37 16.86 5.49 -7.90
CA LEU A 37 17.96 6.32 -8.41
C LEU A 37 19.34 5.69 -8.19
N VAL A 38 19.54 5.07 -7.03
CA VAL A 38 20.85 4.53 -6.64
C VAL A 38 20.92 3.05 -6.96
N PHE A 39 20.03 2.25 -6.37
CA PHE A 39 20.16 0.79 -6.45
C PHE A 39 19.77 0.25 -7.83
N ALA A 40 18.68 0.72 -8.44
CA ALA A 40 18.30 0.26 -9.77
C ALA A 40 19.39 0.59 -10.80
N ARG A 41 19.99 1.79 -10.73
CA ARG A 41 21.07 2.19 -11.64
C ARG A 41 22.37 1.44 -11.37
N ALA A 42 22.76 1.25 -10.11
CA ALA A 42 23.96 0.51 -9.74
C ALA A 42 23.87 -0.97 -10.14
N VAL A 43 22.75 -1.63 -9.82
CA VAL A 43 22.53 -3.05 -10.17
C VAL A 43 22.43 -3.21 -11.68
N SER A 44 21.72 -2.31 -12.38
CA SER A 44 21.66 -2.35 -13.85
C SER A 44 23.03 -2.17 -14.48
N TYR A 45 23.89 -1.30 -13.92
CA TYR A 45 25.26 -1.16 -14.40
C TYR A 45 26.06 -2.45 -14.20
N ILE A 46 26.06 -3.03 -13.00
CA ILE A 46 26.76 -4.29 -12.71
C ILE A 46 26.27 -5.42 -13.62
N VAL A 47 24.95 -5.57 -13.74
CA VAL A 47 24.33 -6.64 -14.54
C VAL A 47 24.57 -6.41 -16.02
N SER A 48 24.52 -5.16 -16.52
CA SER A 48 24.82 -4.89 -17.93
C SER A 48 26.23 -5.34 -18.30
N GLN A 49 27.24 -5.09 -17.44
CA GLN A 49 28.62 -5.50 -17.70
C GLN A 49 28.80 -7.03 -17.74
N VAL A 50 27.99 -7.77 -16.97
CA VAL A 50 28.11 -9.24 -16.85
C VAL A 50 27.19 -9.98 -17.84
N VAL A 51 26.04 -9.41 -18.18
CA VAL A 51 24.93 -10.10 -18.87
C VAL A 51 24.69 -9.54 -20.27
N LEU A 52 25.44 -8.52 -20.72
CA LEU A 52 25.38 -7.97 -22.09
C LEU A 52 25.47 -9.04 -23.18
N GLN A 53 26.15 -10.16 -22.91
CA GLN A 53 26.24 -11.31 -23.83
C GLN A 53 24.98 -12.18 -23.89
N TYR A 54 24.12 -12.17 -22.88
CA TYR A 54 23.01 -13.13 -22.75
C TYR A 54 21.61 -12.53 -22.92
N THR A 55 21.41 -11.22 -22.68
CA THR A 55 20.04 -10.64 -22.61
C THR A 55 19.51 -10.04 -23.91
N GLY A 56 20.26 -10.11 -25.02
CA GLY A 56 19.76 -9.66 -26.34
C GLY A 56 19.31 -8.20 -26.41
N GLY A 57 19.77 -7.34 -25.49
CA GLY A 57 19.44 -5.91 -25.45
C GLY A 57 18.31 -5.50 -24.49
N VAL A 58 17.73 -6.40 -23.70
CA VAL A 58 16.74 -6.01 -22.68
C VAL A 58 17.43 -5.41 -21.45
N GLU A 59 17.11 -4.16 -21.12
CA GLU A 59 17.66 -3.49 -19.93
C GLU A 59 17.14 -4.12 -18.63
N TYR A 60 18.05 -4.63 -17.80
CA TYR A 60 17.74 -5.20 -16.49
C TYR A 60 17.00 -4.24 -15.54
N TYR A 61 17.12 -2.93 -15.81
CA TYR A 61 16.47 -1.86 -15.08
C TYR A 61 14.94 -2.05 -14.94
N TYR A 62 14.26 -2.49 -16.00
CA TYR A 62 12.81 -2.69 -15.99
C TYR A 62 12.40 -3.83 -15.05
N PHE A 63 13.15 -4.92 -15.01
CA PHE A 63 12.90 -6.03 -14.10
C PHE A 63 13.14 -5.63 -12.64
N TYR A 64 14.18 -4.83 -12.40
CA TYR A 64 14.49 -4.35 -11.07
C TYR A 64 13.38 -3.44 -10.52
N ILE A 65 12.90 -2.47 -11.31
CA ILE A 65 11.79 -1.59 -10.89
C ILE A 65 10.55 -2.40 -10.53
N LEU A 66 10.19 -3.39 -11.35
CA LEU A 66 9.03 -4.23 -11.09
C LEU A 66 9.19 -5.01 -9.78
N GLY A 67 10.37 -5.56 -9.52
CA GLY A 67 10.68 -6.25 -8.26
C GLY A 67 10.58 -5.33 -7.04
N VAL A 68 11.13 -4.12 -7.13
CA VAL A 68 11.06 -3.13 -6.03
C VAL A 68 9.61 -2.71 -5.77
N TYR A 69 8.85 -2.43 -6.82
CA TYR A 69 7.45 -2.02 -6.70
C TYR A 69 6.59 -3.12 -6.05
N THR A 70 6.72 -4.38 -6.49
CA THR A 70 5.98 -5.50 -5.91
C THR A 70 6.34 -5.74 -4.44
N THR A 71 7.62 -5.65 -4.09
CA THR A 71 8.08 -5.78 -2.69
C THR A 71 7.53 -4.67 -1.80
N LEU A 72 7.48 -3.44 -2.31
CA LEU A 72 6.89 -2.32 -1.57
C LEU A 72 5.40 -2.52 -1.37
N LEU A 73 4.65 -2.85 -2.42
CA LEU A 73 3.21 -3.12 -2.34
C LEU A 73 2.90 -4.24 -1.35
N TYR A 74 3.74 -5.29 -1.31
CA TYR A 74 3.60 -6.36 -0.33
C TYR A 74 3.84 -5.85 1.10
N SER A 75 4.92 -5.10 1.33
CA SER A 75 5.23 -4.51 2.62
C SER A 75 4.17 -3.51 3.10
N THR A 76 3.59 -2.70 2.20
CA THR A 76 2.52 -1.74 2.51
C THR A 76 1.26 -2.48 2.96
N SER A 77 0.93 -3.56 2.27
CA SER A 77 -0.24 -4.40 2.55
C SER A 77 -0.12 -5.09 3.90
N ILE A 78 1.06 -5.63 4.24
CA ILE A 78 1.30 -6.26 5.55
C ILE A 78 1.16 -5.26 6.69
N ALA A 79 1.79 -4.09 6.58
CA ALA A 79 1.72 -3.06 7.62
C ALA A 79 0.26 -2.62 7.88
N ARG A 80 -0.55 -2.54 6.81
CA ARG A 80 -2.00 -2.28 6.91
C ARG A 80 -2.75 -3.43 7.59
N GLY A 81 -2.39 -4.68 7.29
CA GLY A 81 -2.94 -5.85 7.97
C GLY A 81 -2.74 -5.80 9.49
N TYR A 82 -1.54 -5.43 9.95
CA TYR A 82 -1.26 -5.27 11.39
C TYR A 82 -2.12 -4.18 12.04
N MET A 83 -2.25 -3.01 11.41
CA MET A 83 -3.11 -1.95 11.96
C MET A 83 -4.58 -2.39 12.06
N ILE A 84 -5.08 -3.19 11.11
CA ILE A 84 -6.44 -3.72 11.16
C ILE A 84 -6.59 -4.74 12.30
N ALA A 85 -5.57 -5.56 12.54
CA ALA A 85 -5.55 -6.51 13.65
C ALA A 85 -5.54 -5.78 15.01
N ASP A 86 -4.70 -4.77 15.18
CA ASP A 86 -4.68 -3.94 16.40
C ASP A 86 -6.05 -3.28 16.64
N GLU A 87 -6.69 -2.77 15.59
CA GLU A 87 -8.05 -2.18 15.70
C GLU A 87 -9.14 -3.21 16.06
N PHE A 88 -8.90 -4.49 15.74
CA PHE A 88 -9.78 -5.58 16.15
C PHE A 88 -9.61 -5.86 17.64
N ASP A 89 -8.36 -5.92 18.12
CA ASP A 89 -8.02 -6.12 19.54
C ASP A 89 -8.50 -4.96 20.42
N ASP A 90 -8.47 -3.72 19.91
CA ASP A 90 -9.02 -2.53 20.57
C ASP A 90 -10.57 -2.50 20.64
N GLY A 91 -11.26 -3.46 20.04
CA GLY A 91 -12.73 -3.54 20.04
C GLY A 91 -13.43 -2.50 19.15
N ILE A 92 -12.70 -1.79 18.29
CA ILE A 92 -13.27 -0.74 17.42
C ILE A 92 -14.26 -1.35 16.43
N VAL A 93 -14.02 -2.58 15.97
CA VAL A 93 -14.93 -3.32 15.10
C VAL A 93 -16.26 -3.58 15.80
N GLU A 94 -16.22 -4.03 17.05
CA GLU A 94 -17.41 -4.32 17.87
C GLU A 94 -18.24 -3.06 18.11
N TYR A 95 -17.58 -1.93 18.36
CA TYR A 95 -18.24 -0.62 18.43
C TYR A 95 -18.99 -0.29 17.14
N HIS A 96 -18.38 -0.47 15.97
CA HIS A 96 -19.05 -0.20 14.68
C HIS A 96 -20.22 -1.16 14.39
N LEU A 97 -20.16 -2.39 14.90
CA LEU A 97 -21.25 -3.36 14.79
C LEU A 97 -22.41 -3.07 15.75
N SER A 98 -22.18 -2.33 16.84
CA SER A 98 -23.24 -1.86 17.74
C SER A 98 -24.10 -0.75 17.13
N LEU A 99 -23.55 -0.01 16.17
CA LEU A 99 -24.28 0.98 15.38
C LEU A 99 -25.27 0.27 14.41
N PRO A 100 -26.35 0.95 13.98
CA PRO A 100 -27.32 0.38 13.04
C PRO A 100 -26.76 0.31 11.59
N ILE A 101 -25.64 -0.40 11.41
CA ILE A 101 -24.90 -0.60 10.17
C ILE A 101 -24.93 -2.08 9.80
N ARG A 102 -25.19 -2.39 8.54
CA ARG A 102 -25.17 -3.78 8.04
C ARG A 102 -23.72 -4.29 7.99
N ARG A 103 -23.46 -5.49 8.53
CA ARG A 103 -22.13 -6.14 8.57
C ARG A 103 -21.44 -6.20 7.21
N ASN A 104 -22.16 -6.60 6.16
CA ASN A 104 -21.61 -6.71 4.81
C ASN A 104 -21.20 -5.34 4.25
N LEU A 105 -21.95 -4.29 4.57
CA LEU A 105 -21.65 -2.93 4.11
C LEU A 105 -20.39 -2.38 4.80
N LEU A 106 -20.23 -2.68 6.09
CA LEU A 106 -19.03 -2.35 6.85
C LEU A 106 -17.80 -3.06 6.25
N ALA A 107 -17.88 -4.37 6.03
CA ALA A 107 -16.78 -5.14 5.45
C ALA A 107 -16.34 -4.59 4.09
N VAL A 108 -17.29 -4.35 3.17
CA VAL A 108 -16.99 -3.80 1.84
C VAL A 108 -16.41 -2.39 1.92
N GLY A 109 -16.96 -1.53 2.76
CA GLY A 109 -16.46 -0.17 2.96
C GLY A 109 -15.03 -0.14 3.49
N ARG A 110 -14.69 -1.03 4.44
CA ARG A 110 -13.33 -1.15 4.98
C ARG A 110 -12.35 -1.69 3.95
N VAL A 111 -12.71 -2.74 3.22
CA VAL A 111 -11.84 -3.30 2.17
C VAL A 111 -11.52 -2.24 1.11
N LEU A 112 -12.51 -1.47 0.65
CA LEU A 112 -12.30 -0.40 -0.32
C LEU A 112 -11.44 0.74 0.24
N GLY A 113 -11.76 1.22 1.45
CA GLY A 113 -10.99 2.28 2.13
C GLY A 113 -9.54 1.89 2.34
N SER A 114 -9.30 0.69 2.87
CA SER A 114 -7.96 0.16 3.13
C SER A 114 -7.19 -0.11 1.84
N SER A 115 -7.84 -0.59 0.77
CA SER A 115 -7.19 -0.81 -0.53
C SER A 115 -6.73 0.50 -1.17
N ILE A 116 -7.62 1.51 -1.21
CA ILE A 116 -7.29 2.83 -1.74
C ILE A 116 -6.15 3.47 -0.92
N SER A 117 -6.24 3.36 0.40
CA SER A 117 -5.21 3.83 1.33
C SER A 117 -3.85 3.18 1.09
N THR A 118 -3.83 1.88 0.79
CA THR A 118 -2.61 1.13 0.50
C THR A 118 -2.00 1.57 -0.83
N ILE A 119 -2.81 1.75 -1.87
CA ILE A 119 -2.34 2.24 -3.18
C ILE A 119 -1.74 3.64 -3.07
N ILE A 120 -2.36 4.54 -2.29
CA ILE A 120 -1.85 5.91 -2.07
C ILE A 120 -0.55 5.92 -1.25
N SER A 121 -0.39 4.94 -0.34
CA SER A 121 0.78 4.83 0.54
C SER A 121 1.94 4.03 -0.05
N THR A 122 1.76 3.45 -1.24
CA THR A 122 2.76 2.68 -1.97
C THR A 122 3.49 3.61 -2.93
#